data_AF-A0A821SAD7-F1
#
_entry.id   AF-A0A821SAD7-F1
#
_cell.length_a   1.000
_cell.length_b   1.000
_cell.length_c   1.000
_cell.angle_alpha   90.00
_cell.angle_beta   90.00
_cell.angle_gamma   90.00
#
_symmetry.space_group_name_H-M   'P 1'
#
loop_
_entity.id
_entity.type
_entity.pdbx_description
1 polymer ?
#
loop_
_entity_poly.entity_id
_entity_poly.type
_entity_poly.pdbx_seq_one_letter_code
_entity_poly.pdbx_strand_id
1 'polypeptide(L)'
;TKRAVKRRKDKVKYEAVKAKDRVRYNSKKQKLTGASLAEFRTKNKLRKQKSRENKKKCLVNKPPPSSFKSRQSFGKALKKINSSLPKCDKKKKVIIQHLAGTFGLISKSKHQRTTVQLADQLKTDVYNFYLRDDISYQLPGKKDTIVIKEDDGSKVTYQKRILFNNLRETYELFKEENDNVYISRPSFAELRPPFVIPKAALTHRNCLCLYHENACLLLKALDKYVAGKCCSSLQTFTDSLVCSTNNEECMFSSCSLCKDFFTEKIEENVTDDSVKITWSQWMNENGRAEKKEFSGTVDEAVLLLKSKVEYFMLH
;
A
#
# COMPACT_ATOMS: atom_id res chain seq x y z
N THR A 1 8.73 -54.06 -6.26
CA THR A 1 9.66 -53.88 -7.41
C THR A 1 9.01 -53.01 -8.47
N LYS A 2 9.78 -52.14 -9.17
CA LYS A 2 9.29 -51.20 -10.21
C LYS A 2 8.39 -51.87 -11.28
N ARG A 3 8.61 -53.17 -11.57
CA ARG A 3 7.78 -54.02 -12.45
C ARG A 3 6.33 -54.22 -11.96
N ALA A 4 6.09 -54.39 -10.65
CA ALA A 4 4.74 -54.63 -10.11
C ALA A 4 3.85 -53.38 -10.15
N VAL A 5 4.47 -52.20 -10.06
CA VAL A 5 3.78 -50.90 -10.16
C VAL A 5 3.45 -50.57 -11.62
N LYS A 6 4.36 -50.87 -12.57
CA LYS A 6 4.10 -50.70 -14.02
C LYS A 6 2.96 -51.59 -14.51
N ARG A 7 2.83 -52.82 -14.00
CA ARG A 7 1.76 -53.78 -14.36
C ARG A 7 0.36 -53.37 -13.88
N ARG A 8 0.23 -52.57 -12.81
CA ARG A 8 -1.08 -52.12 -12.29
C ARG A 8 -1.68 -50.94 -13.05
N LYS A 9 -0.90 -50.23 -13.88
CA LYS A 9 -1.39 -49.16 -14.75
C LYS A 9 -2.17 -49.69 -15.96
N ASP A 10 -1.97 -50.96 -16.29
CA ASP A 10 -2.52 -51.61 -17.47
C ASP A 10 -3.45 -52.75 -17.02
N LYS A 11 -4.73 -52.42 -16.84
CA LYS A 11 -5.72 -53.25 -16.11
C LYS A 11 -5.87 -54.63 -16.73
N VAL A 12 -5.90 -54.70 -18.06
CA VAL A 12 -6.01 -55.94 -18.85
C VAL A 12 -4.80 -56.86 -18.59
N LYS A 13 -3.59 -56.29 -18.62
CA LYS A 13 -2.34 -57.04 -18.38
C LYS A 13 -2.24 -57.53 -16.93
N TYR A 14 -2.74 -56.75 -15.98
CA TYR A 14 -2.79 -57.14 -14.56
C TYR A 14 -3.74 -58.33 -14.34
N GLU A 15 -4.94 -58.30 -14.93
CA GLU A 15 -5.92 -59.37 -14.78
C GLU A 15 -5.50 -60.65 -15.47
N ALA A 16 -4.90 -60.58 -16.67
CA ALA A 16 -4.35 -61.74 -17.37
C ALA A 16 -3.25 -62.46 -16.56
N VAL A 17 -2.36 -61.71 -15.90
CA VAL A 17 -1.33 -62.29 -15.02
C VAL A 17 -1.98 -62.97 -13.81
N LYS A 18 -2.98 -62.32 -13.20
CA LYS A 18 -3.70 -62.89 -12.05
C LYS A 18 -4.47 -64.16 -12.41
N ALA A 19 -5.01 -64.25 -13.63
CA ALA A 19 -5.66 -65.46 -14.14
C ALA A 19 -4.63 -66.60 -14.34
N LYS A 20 -3.49 -66.32 -14.97
CA LYS A 20 -2.39 -67.29 -15.13
C LYS A 20 -1.87 -67.83 -13.80
N ASP A 21 -1.72 -66.97 -12.79
CA ASP A 21 -1.29 -67.40 -11.45
C ASP A 21 -2.34 -68.27 -10.75
N ARG A 22 -3.64 -67.98 -10.92
CA ARG A 22 -4.72 -68.83 -10.37
C ARG A 22 -4.72 -70.21 -11.01
N VAL A 23 -4.58 -70.28 -12.35
CA VAL A 23 -4.49 -71.56 -13.07
C VAL A 23 -3.26 -72.35 -12.61
N ARG A 24 -2.10 -71.71 -12.49
CA ARG A 24 -0.87 -72.37 -12.00
C ARG A 24 -1.00 -72.87 -10.56
N TYR A 25 -1.69 -72.13 -9.70
CA TYR A 25 -1.94 -72.54 -8.32
C TYR A 25 -2.91 -73.72 -8.24
N ASN A 26 -3.98 -73.68 -9.04
CA ASN A 26 -4.98 -74.76 -9.11
C ASN A 26 -4.41 -76.04 -9.73
N SER A 27 -3.58 -75.94 -10.77
CA SER A 27 -2.92 -77.11 -11.38
C SER A 27 -1.92 -77.78 -10.43
N LYS A 28 -1.17 -77.00 -9.64
CA LYS A 28 -0.35 -77.55 -8.55
C LYS A 28 -1.18 -78.26 -7.48
N LYS A 29 -2.41 -77.80 -7.21
CA LYS A 29 -3.32 -78.41 -6.25
C LYS A 29 -3.96 -79.70 -6.78
N GLN A 30 -4.26 -79.78 -8.09
CA GLN A 30 -4.84 -80.96 -8.74
C GLN A 30 -3.83 -82.11 -8.89
N LYS A 31 -2.53 -81.82 -9.03
CA LYS A 31 -1.46 -82.82 -9.16
C LYS A 31 -1.02 -83.48 -7.84
N LEU A 32 -1.67 -83.15 -6.72
CA LEU A 32 -1.31 -83.66 -5.39
C LEU A 32 -2.45 -84.53 -4.86
N THR A 33 -2.18 -85.81 -4.61
CA THR A 33 -3.12 -86.77 -4.00
C THR A 33 -2.58 -87.31 -2.68
N GLY A 34 -3.49 -87.72 -1.78
CA GLY A 34 -3.15 -88.35 -0.50
C GLY A 34 -2.24 -87.52 0.42
N ALA A 35 -1.18 -88.13 0.93
CA ALA A 35 -0.23 -87.57 1.90
C ALA A 35 0.44 -86.27 1.40
N SER A 36 0.75 -86.16 0.10
CA SER A 36 1.38 -84.97 -0.50
C SER A 36 0.50 -83.71 -0.43
N LEU A 37 -0.83 -83.88 -0.53
CA LEU A 37 -1.79 -82.78 -0.42
C LEU A 37 -1.92 -82.32 1.04
N ALA A 38 -1.84 -83.25 1.99
CA ALA A 38 -1.84 -82.95 3.41
C ALA A 38 -0.58 -82.15 3.80
N GLU A 39 0.61 -82.58 3.35
CA GLU A 39 1.86 -81.85 3.54
C GLU A 39 1.86 -80.45 2.91
N PHE A 40 1.28 -80.31 1.72
CA PHE A 40 1.13 -79.00 1.09
C PHE A 40 0.21 -78.07 1.91
N ARG A 41 -0.88 -78.60 2.47
CA ARG A 41 -1.79 -77.86 3.35
C ARG A 41 -1.12 -77.47 4.67
N THR A 42 -0.37 -78.37 5.31
CA THR A 42 0.35 -78.08 6.55
C THR A 42 1.45 -77.05 6.32
N LYS A 43 2.25 -77.16 5.25
CA LYS A 43 3.28 -76.17 4.89
C LYS A 43 2.69 -74.78 4.60
N ASN A 44 1.51 -74.72 3.97
CA ASN A 44 0.77 -73.47 3.77
C ASN A 44 0.21 -72.90 5.08
N LYS A 45 -0.30 -73.76 5.98
CA LYS A 45 -0.76 -73.35 7.31
C LYS A 45 0.40 -72.77 8.12
N LEU A 46 1.56 -73.43 8.10
CA LEU A 46 2.80 -72.97 8.74
C LEU A 46 3.30 -71.65 8.16
N ARG A 47 3.29 -71.49 6.83
CA ARG A 47 3.62 -70.20 6.18
C ARG A 47 2.67 -69.07 6.60
N LYS A 48 1.37 -69.34 6.67
CA LYS A 48 0.37 -68.37 7.13
C LYS A 48 0.58 -68.04 8.62
N GLN A 49 0.90 -69.02 9.44
CA GLN A 49 1.19 -68.84 10.87
C GLN A 49 2.45 -67.99 11.08
N LYS A 50 3.57 -68.33 10.43
CA LYS A 50 4.83 -67.56 10.48
C LYS A 50 4.65 -66.11 10.00
N SER A 51 3.79 -65.89 8.99
CA SER A 51 3.40 -64.54 8.54
C SER A 51 2.60 -63.77 9.59
N ARG A 52 1.66 -64.44 10.28
CA ARG A 52 0.89 -63.85 11.40
C ARG A 52 1.79 -63.53 12.60
N GLU A 53 2.73 -64.42 12.93
CA GLU A 53 3.71 -64.22 14.00
C GLU A 53 4.66 -63.07 13.70
N ASN A 54 5.19 -62.97 12.47
CA ASN A 54 6.00 -61.83 12.06
C ASN A 54 5.20 -60.52 12.13
N LYS A 55 3.90 -60.55 11.78
CA LYS A 55 3.00 -59.39 11.92
C LYS A 55 2.80 -59.02 13.39
N LYS A 56 2.68 -59.99 14.30
CA LYS A 56 2.65 -59.76 15.76
C LYS A 56 3.98 -59.21 16.29
N LYS A 57 5.13 -59.75 15.86
CA LYS A 57 6.46 -59.25 16.26
C LYS A 57 6.70 -57.80 15.85
N CYS A 58 6.26 -57.41 14.65
CA CYS A 58 6.29 -56.00 14.22
C CYS A 58 5.36 -55.07 15.03
N LEU A 59 4.35 -55.60 15.73
CA LEU A 59 3.48 -54.82 16.61
C LEU A 59 4.05 -54.67 18.02
N VAL A 60 4.87 -55.63 18.47
CA VAL A 60 5.51 -55.61 19.80
C VAL A 60 6.77 -54.74 19.81
N ASN A 61 7.56 -54.77 18.75
CA ASN A 61 8.70 -53.85 18.59
C ASN A 61 8.20 -52.49 18.08
N LYS A 62 7.60 -51.68 18.96
CA LYS A 62 7.28 -50.28 18.65
C LYS A 62 8.60 -49.52 18.38
N PRO A 63 8.82 -48.95 17.17
CA PRO A 63 9.68 -47.78 17.08
C PRO A 63 9.04 -46.65 17.91
N PRO A 64 9.78 -45.62 18.32
CA PRO A 64 9.25 -44.48 19.10
C PRO A 64 7.99 -43.90 18.42
N PRO A 65 7.11 -43.20 19.16
CA PRO A 65 5.74 -42.94 18.78
C PRO A 65 5.67 -42.06 17.53
N SER A 66 5.77 -42.69 16.37
CA SER A 66 5.44 -42.08 15.10
C SER A 66 3.93 -41.90 15.11
N SER A 67 3.46 -40.66 15.01
CA SER A 67 2.03 -40.29 14.93
C SER A 67 1.26 -41.04 13.82
N PHE A 68 1.96 -41.72 12.91
CA PHE A 68 1.39 -42.51 11.83
C PHE A 68 1.29 -44.01 12.17
N LYS A 69 0.11 -44.58 11.88
CA LYS A 69 -0.24 -46.00 12.15
C LYS A 69 0.65 -47.04 11.45
N SER A 70 1.38 -46.66 10.40
CA SER A 70 2.32 -47.53 9.67
C SER A 70 3.27 -46.73 8.77
N ARG A 71 4.43 -47.31 8.42
CA ARG A 71 5.37 -46.73 7.44
C ARG A 71 4.72 -46.48 6.08
N GLN A 72 3.80 -47.35 5.66
CA GLN A 72 3.04 -47.18 4.42
C GLN A 72 2.09 -45.98 4.50
N SER A 73 1.46 -45.72 5.66
CA SER A 73 0.58 -44.56 5.85
C SER A 73 1.36 -43.25 5.83
N PHE A 74 2.54 -43.19 6.48
CA PHE A 74 3.44 -42.05 6.42
C PHE A 74 3.90 -41.76 4.99
N GLY A 75 4.34 -42.78 4.25
CA GLY A 75 4.76 -42.61 2.85
C GLY A 75 3.65 -42.12 1.92
N LYS A 76 2.39 -42.52 2.17
CA LYS A 76 1.23 -41.99 1.43
C LYS A 76 0.96 -40.52 1.76
N ALA A 77 1.07 -40.13 3.03
CA ALA A 77 0.88 -38.74 3.46
C ALA A 77 1.96 -37.83 2.85
N LEU A 78 3.24 -38.22 2.96
CA LEU A 78 4.34 -37.48 2.34
C LEU A 78 4.19 -37.33 0.83
N LYS A 79 3.71 -38.38 0.14
CA LYS A 79 3.52 -38.32 -1.30
C LYS A 79 2.46 -37.27 -1.70
N LYS A 80 1.38 -37.14 -0.93
CA LYS A 80 0.37 -36.10 -1.15
C LYS A 80 0.94 -34.69 -0.96
N ILE A 81 1.68 -34.48 0.13
CA ILE A 81 2.32 -33.20 0.42
C ILE A 81 3.30 -32.82 -0.71
N ASN A 82 4.19 -33.74 -1.09
CA ASN A 82 5.16 -33.50 -2.16
C ASN A 82 4.52 -33.27 -3.53
N SER A 83 3.35 -33.84 -3.82
CA SER A 83 2.62 -33.54 -5.05
C SER A 83 1.95 -32.16 -5.05
N SER A 84 1.64 -31.62 -3.86
CA SER A 84 1.01 -30.31 -3.71
C SER A 84 2.00 -29.16 -3.63
N LEU A 85 3.29 -29.44 -3.37
CA LEU A 85 4.33 -28.42 -3.32
C LEU A 85 4.76 -27.95 -4.74
N PRO A 86 5.15 -26.68 -4.90
CA PRO A 86 5.66 -26.16 -6.17
C PRO A 86 6.89 -26.93 -6.68
N LYS A 87 7.11 -27.00 -8.00
CA LYS A 87 8.28 -27.70 -8.57
C LYS A 87 9.63 -27.06 -8.21
N CYS A 88 9.68 -25.73 -8.09
CA CYS A 88 10.89 -24.95 -7.82
C CYS A 88 11.38 -25.11 -6.37
N ASP A 89 12.64 -25.50 -6.18
CA ASP A 89 13.20 -25.79 -4.86
C ASP A 89 13.32 -24.57 -3.94
N LYS A 90 13.58 -23.37 -4.49
CA LYS A 90 13.59 -22.13 -3.70
C LYS A 90 12.22 -21.85 -3.06
N LYS A 91 11.15 -22.00 -3.85
CA LYS A 91 9.77 -21.82 -3.36
C LYS A 91 9.38 -22.88 -2.33
N LYS A 92 9.79 -24.14 -2.53
CA LYS A 92 9.59 -25.21 -1.53
C LYS A 92 10.22 -24.86 -0.19
N LYS A 93 11.48 -24.39 -0.18
CA LYS A 93 12.21 -24.03 1.04
C LYS A 93 11.48 -22.95 1.85
N VAL A 94 11.05 -21.87 1.20
CA VAL A 94 10.32 -20.76 1.86
C VAL A 94 9.01 -21.24 2.48
N ILE A 95 8.21 -22.02 1.74
CA ILE A 95 6.93 -22.54 2.24
C ILE A 95 7.14 -23.49 3.42
N ILE A 96 8.13 -24.38 3.35
CA ILE A 96 8.46 -25.30 4.45
C ILE A 96 8.95 -24.53 5.68
N GLN A 97 9.78 -23.49 5.50
CA GLN A 97 10.21 -22.62 6.60
C GLN A 97 9.03 -21.90 7.26
N HIS A 98 8.10 -21.37 6.46
CA HIS A 98 6.90 -20.72 7.00
C HIS A 98 6.02 -21.70 7.77
N LEU A 99 5.73 -22.88 7.20
CA LEU A 99 4.96 -23.92 7.87
C LEU A 99 5.64 -24.37 9.17
N ALA A 100 6.95 -24.60 9.14
CA ALA A 100 7.71 -24.95 10.33
C ALA A 100 7.68 -23.84 11.40
N GLY A 101 7.67 -22.57 11.00
CA GLY A 101 7.42 -21.44 11.88
C GLY A 101 6.01 -21.42 12.48
N THR A 102 4.96 -21.77 11.71
CA THR A 102 3.58 -21.89 12.21
C THR A 102 3.44 -22.99 13.26
N PHE A 103 4.13 -24.12 13.07
CA PHE A 103 4.13 -25.24 14.02
C PHE A 103 5.16 -25.09 15.15
N GLY A 104 5.80 -23.93 15.29
CA GLY A 104 6.75 -23.66 16.37
C GLY A 104 8.07 -24.45 16.31
N LEU A 105 8.39 -25.04 15.16
CA LEU A 105 9.61 -25.82 14.94
C LEU A 105 10.83 -24.94 14.59
N ILE A 106 10.58 -23.71 14.15
CA ILE A 106 11.60 -22.69 13.90
C ILE A 106 11.25 -21.50 14.78
N SER A 107 12.19 -21.10 15.65
CA SER A 107 12.09 -19.83 16.37
C SER A 107 12.00 -18.71 15.32
N LYS A 108 10.91 -17.94 15.34
CA LYS A 108 10.85 -16.71 14.54
C LYS A 108 12.06 -15.89 14.96
N SER A 109 12.90 -15.47 14.01
CA SER A 109 13.89 -14.45 14.27
C SER A 109 13.14 -13.33 15.00
N LYS A 110 13.48 -13.09 16.26
CA LYS A 110 13.07 -11.87 16.92
C LYS A 110 13.86 -10.80 16.20
N HIS A 111 13.33 -10.30 15.09
CA HIS A 111 13.57 -8.90 14.76
C HIS A 111 12.94 -8.13 15.91
N GLN A 112 13.71 -8.01 17.00
CA GLN A 112 13.59 -6.87 17.87
C GLN A 112 13.87 -5.70 16.95
N ARG A 113 12.80 -5.11 16.40
CA ARG A 113 12.86 -3.69 16.14
C ARG A 113 13.19 -3.11 17.51
N THR A 114 14.46 -2.80 17.73
CA THR A 114 14.84 -1.81 18.71
C THR A 114 14.10 -0.56 18.27
N THR A 115 12.88 -0.40 18.77
CA THR A 115 12.28 0.92 18.90
C THR A 115 13.25 1.64 19.80
N VAL A 116 14.25 2.29 19.19
CA VAL A 116 15.05 3.31 19.86
C VAL A 116 13.99 4.26 20.39
N GLN A 117 13.75 4.22 21.70
CA GLN A 117 12.81 5.11 22.31
C GLN A 117 13.35 6.51 22.03
N LEU A 118 12.61 7.28 21.25
CA LEU A 118 12.96 8.68 20.99
C LEU A 118 13.03 9.37 22.34
N ALA A 119 14.12 10.11 22.58
CA ALA A 119 14.30 10.86 23.81
C ALA A 119 13.06 11.74 24.06
N ASP A 120 12.57 11.81 25.29
CA ASP A 120 11.33 12.53 25.57
C ASP A 120 11.45 14.02 25.24
N GLN A 121 12.64 14.59 25.42
CA GLN A 121 12.95 15.96 25.00
C GLN A 121 12.67 16.17 23.50
N LEU A 122 13.09 15.22 22.66
CA LEU A 122 12.83 15.28 21.21
C LEU A 122 11.33 15.31 20.90
N LYS A 123 10.54 14.52 21.63
CA LYS A 123 9.09 14.49 21.43
C LYS A 123 8.48 15.84 21.80
N THR A 124 8.94 16.44 22.88
CA THR A 124 8.53 17.78 23.31
C THR A 124 8.93 18.84 22.28
N ASP A 125 10.14 18.77 21.72
CA ASP A 125 10.61 19.72 20.71
C ASP A 125 9.76 19.63 19.42
N VAL A 126 9.49 18.41 18.94
CA VAL A 126 8.60 18.19 17.79
C VAL A 126 7.18 18.66 18.08
N TYR A 127 6.66 18.39 19.28
CA TYR A 127 5.34 18.85 19.70
C TYR A 127 5.23 20.38 19.68
N ASN A 128 6.23 21.06 20.25
CA ASN A 128 6.30 22.52 20.28
C ASN A 128 6.51 23.12 18.89
N PHE A 129 7.30 22.47 18.03
CA PHE A 129 7.49 22.91 16.65
C PHE A 129 6.15 22.97 15.88
N TYR A 130 5.30 21.96 16.03
CA TYR A 130 3.97 21.97 15.41
C TYR A 130 3.04 23.09 15.94
N LEU A 131 3.28 23.59 17.15
CA LEU A 131 2.47 24.63 17.79
C LEU A 131 2.88 26.06 17.42
N ARG A 132 4.03 26.26 16.77
CA ARG A 132 4.45 27.59 16.36
C ARG A 132 3.50 28.17 15.32
N ASP A 133 3.29 29.49 15.40
CA ASP A 133 2.35 30.22 14.54
C ASP A 133 2.83 30.38 13.09
N ASP A 134 4.09 30.09 12.79
CA ASP A 134 4.65 30.00 11.44
C ASP A 134 4.53 28.61 10.82
N ILE A 135 4.32 27.56 11.63
CA ILE A 135 4.13 26.18 11.17
C ILE A 135 2.66 25.81 11.04
N SER A 136 1.84 26.23 12.01
CA SER A 136 0.40 26.05 11.98
C SER A 136 -0.32 27.27 12.51
N TYR A 137 -1.54 27.55 12.04
CA TYR A 137 -2.38 28.61 12.58
C TYR A 137 -3.60 28.05 13.29
N GLN A 138 -4.05 28.72 14.35
CA GLN A 138 -5.24 28.33 15.10
C GLN A 138 -6.51 28.81 14.42
N LEU A 139 -7.52 27.94 14.33
CA LEU A 139 -8.84 28.33 13.79
C LEU A 139 -9.58 29.21 14.82
N PRO A 140 -10.28 30.27 14.37
CA PRO A 140 -10.96 31.19 15.29
C PRO A 140 -12.36 30.71 15.73
N GLY A 141 -12.94 29.71 15.05
CA GLY A 141 -14.33 29.33 15.28
C GLY A 141 -14.56 28.59 16.59
N LYS A 142 -15.59 28.96 17.35
CA LYS A 142 -15.98 28.28 18.61
C LYS A 142 -16.31 26.78 18.41
N LYS A 143 -16.70 26.38 17.20
CA LYS A 143 -16.97 24.98 16.82
C LYS A 143 -15.73 24.24 16.34
N ASP A 144 -14.63 24.95 16.09
CA ASP A 144 -13.38 24.37 15.60
C ASP A 144 -12.53 23.82 16.75
N THR A 145 -13.19 23.07 17.63
CA THR A 145 -12.56 22.40 18.77
C THR A 145 -12.51 20.89 18.54
N ILE A 146 -11.56 20.23 19.18
CA ILE A 146 -11.46 18.78 19.27
C ILE A 146 -11.28 18.38 20.73
N VAL A 147 -12.02 17.35 21.15
CA VAL A 147 -11.91 16.79 22.50
C VAL A 147 -10.98 15.60 22.44
N ILE A 148 -9.88 15.67 23.18
CA ILE A 148 -8.88 14.61 23.29
C ILE A 148 -8.99 14.02 24.69
N LYS A 149 -8.92 12.69 24.77
CA LYS A 149 -8.88 11.98 26.03
C LYS A 149 -7.41 11.74 26.39
N GLU A 150 -6.98 12.29 27.51
CA GLU A 150 -5.63 12.10 28.04
C GLU A 150 -5.48 10.70 28.67
N ASP A 151 -4.25 10.29 28.95
CA ASP A 151 -3.94 8.99 29.54
C ASP A 151 -4.58 8.80 30.94
N ASP A 152 -4.73 9.90 31.69
CA ASP A 152 -5.42 9.94 32.99
C ASP A 152 -6.95 9.77 32.88
N GLY A 153 -7.47 9.67 31.66
CA GLY A 153 -8.90 9.51 31.37
C GLY A 153 -9.70 10.80 31.37
N SER A 154 -9.08 11.93 31.69
CA SER A 154 -9.65 13.27 31.57
C SER A 154 -9.88 13.65 30.10
N LYS A 155 -10.84 14.53 29.85
CA LYS A 155 -11.13 15.05 28.51
C LYS A 155 -10.71 16.51 28.46
N VAL A 156 -9.78 16.82 27.57
CA VAL A 156 -9.30 18.18 27.34
C VAL A 156 -9.77 18.63 25.95
N THR A 157 -10.29 19.85 25.88
CA THR A 157 -10.77 20.43 24.63
C THR A 157 -9.70 21.37 24.09
N TYR A 158 -9.20 21.07 22.90
CA TYR A 158 -8.21 21.88 22.20
C TYR A 158 -8.85 22.59 21.01
N GLN A 159 -8.42 23.81 20.72
CA GLN A 159 -8.76 24.48 19.46
C GLN A 159 -7.96 23.84 18.33
N LYS A 160 -8.61 23.58 17.19
CA LYS A 160 -7.96 23.04 16.00
C LYS A 160 -6.94 24.04 15.46
N ARG A 161 -5.79 23.53 15.05
CA ARG A 161 -4.77 24.26 14.28
C ARG A 161 -4.64 23.64 12.90
N ILE A 162 -4.29 24.42 11.89
CA ILE A 162 -4.09 23.97 10.51
C ILE A 162 -2.63 24.17 10.13
N LEU A 163 -1.99 23.12 9.62
CA LEU A 163 -0.65 23.23 9.04
C LEU A 163 -0.66 24.07 7.77
N PHE A 164 0.29 24.99 7.64
CA PHE A 164 0.47 25.76 6.40
C PHE A 164 0.94 24.86 5.25
N ASN A 165 1.97 24.06 5.53
CA ASN A 165 2.65 23.19 4.58
C ASN A 165 2.17 21.75 4.69
N ASN A 166 2.55 20.91 3.72
CA ASN A 166 2.29 19.48 3.84
C ASN A 166 3.29 18.82 4.83
N LEU A 167 2.97 17.63 5.33
CA LEU A 167 3.81 16.93 6.32
C LEU A 167 5.24 16.65 5.84
N ARG A 168 5.48 16.59 4.53
CA ARG A 168 6.83 16.39 3.99
C ARG A 168 7.64 17.68 4.12
N GLU A 169 7.10 18.79 3.64
CA GLU A 169 7.71 20.12 3.74
C GLU A 169 7.94 20.52 5.21
N THR A 170 6.94 20.30 6.08
CA THR A 170 7.08 20.58 7.51
C THR A 170 8.22 19.78 8.17
N TYR A 171 8.45 18.54 7.72
CA TYR A 171 9.58 17.73 8.19
C TYR A 171 10.92 18.24 7.65
N GLU A 172 10.96 18.70 6.40
CA GLU A 172 12.16 19.29 5.79
C GLU A 172 12.55 20.57 6.54
N LEU A 173 11.60 21.47 6.84
CA LEU A 173 11.81 22.65 7.69
C LEU A 173 12.33 22.30 9.09
N PHE A 174 11.72 21.31 9.75
CA PHE A 174 12.18 20.88 11.06
C PHE A 174 13.63 20.39 11.04
N LYS A 175 14.04 19.72 9.94
CA LYS A 175 15.39 19.23 9.75
C LYS A 175 16.39 20.35 9.50
N GLU A 176 16.03 21.34 8.69
CA GLU A 176 16.84 22.53 8.44
C GLU A 176 17.11 23.33 9.72
N GLU A 177 16.12 23.42 10.62
CA GLU A 177 16.31 24.07 11.92
C GLU A 177 17.08 23.21 12.94
N ASN A 178 17.11 21.89 12.74
CA ASN A 178 17.63 20.92 13.70
C ASN A 178 18.49 19.84 13.03
N ASP A 179 19.59 20.25 12.40
CA ASP A 179 20.49 19.37 11.63
C ASP A 179 21.01 18.16 12.43
N ASN A 180 21.18 18.31 13.75
CA ASN A 180 21.74 17.27 14.63
C ASN A 180 20.70 16.27 15.18
N VAL A 181 19.43 16.44 14.84
CA VAL A 181 18.34 15.60 15.36
C VAL A 181 18.11 14.40 14.46
N TYR A 182 18.23 13.17 14.98
CA TYR A 182 17.92 11.95 14.22
C TYR A 182 16.49 11.47 14.46
N ILE A 183 15.56 11.95 13.62
CA ILE A 183 14.18 11.47 13.56
C ILE A 183 13.80 11.08 12.13
N SER A 184 13.01 10.02 11.97
CA SER A 184 12.47 9.60 10.68
C SER A 184 11.17 10.34 10.38
N ARG A 185 10.87 10.60 9.10
CA ARG A 185 9.64 11.27 8.68
C ARG A 185 8.34 10.58 9.19
N PRO A 186 8.20 9.24 9.18
CA PRO A 186 7.04 8.58 9.79
C PRO A 186 6.93 8.86 11.29
N SER A 187 8.04 8.75 12.04
CA SER A 187 8.05 9.04 13.48
C SER A 187 7.69 10.50 13.77
N PHE A 188 8.20 11.44 12.97
CA PHE A 188 7.84 12.86 13.08
C PHE A 188 6.35 13.11 12.82
N ALA A 189 5.77 12.42 11.83
CA ALA A 189 4.34 12.53 11.53
C ALA A 189 3.44 11.92 12.62
N GLU A 190 3.92 10.86 13.30
CA GLU A 190 3.23 10.23 14.44
C GLU A 190 3.23 11.11 15.69
N LEU A 191 4.29 11.92 15.90
CA LEU A 191 4.39 12.86 17.02
C LEU A 191 3.53 14.12 16.85
N ARG A 192 2.85 14.28 15.70
CA ARG A 192 1.97 15.42 15.45
C ARG A 192 0.80 15.41 16.45
N PRO A 193 0.53 16.52 17.16
CA PRO A 193 -0.63 16.63 18.03
C PRO A 193 -1.94 16.38 17.25
N PRO A 194 -2.93 15.65 17.80
CA PRO A 194 -4.16 15.31 17.06
C PRO A 194 -4.99 16.53 16.64
N PHE A 195 -4.88 17.64 17.39
CA PHE A 195 -5.57 18.90 17.11
C PHE A 195 -4.89 19.78 16.05
N VAL A 196 -3.66 19.43 15.62
CA VAL A 196 -2.97 20.07 14.51
C VAL A 196 -3.30 19.31 13.24
N ILE A 197 -4.21 19.82 12.42
CA ILE A 197 -4.80 19.14 11.27
C ILE A 197 -4.01 19.48 9.99
N PRO A 198 -3.72 18.52 9.10
CA PRO A 198 -3.06 18.80 7.84
C PRO A 198 -4.02 19.54 6.90
N LYS A 199 -3.52 20.50 6.12
CA LYS A 199 -4.32 21.25 5.15
C LYS A 199 -5.13 20.35 4.21
N ALA A 200 -4.59 19.19 3.83
CA ALA A 200 -5.27 18.21 2.98
C ALA A 200 -6.55 17.60 3.58
N ALA A 201 -6.69 17.64 4.91
CA ALA A 201 -7.89 17.17 5.61
C ALA A 201 -8.98 18.25 5.70
N LEU A 202 -8.69 19.49 5.30
CA LEU A 202 -9.72 20.51 5.12
C LEU A 202 -10.52 20.21 3.85
N THR A 203 -11.83 20.44 3.94
CA THR A 203 -12.77 20.30 2.82
C THR A 203 -12.53 21.34 1.72
N HIS A 204 -11.87 22.46 2.04
CA HIS A 204 -11.54 23.54 1.12
C HIS A 204 -10.01 23.67 1.02
N ARG A 205 -9.45 23.30 -0.15
CA ARG A 205 -8.00 23.19 -0.37
C ARG A 205 -7.33 24.47 -0.90
N ASN A 206 -8.10 25.51 -1.19
CA ASN A 206 -7.63 26.71 -1.90
C ASN A 206 -7.89 27.98 -1.06
N CYS A 207 -7.21 29.08 -1.40
CA CYS A 207 -7.63 30.41 -0.96
C CYS A 207 -9.13 30.58 -1.27
N LEU A 208 -9.94 30.93 -0.27
CA LEU A 208 -11.35 31.26 -0.46
C LEU A 208 -11.55 32.71 -0.90
N CYS A 209 -10.46 33.43 -1.16
CA CYS A 209 -10.49 34.78 -1.62
C CYS A 209 -10.99 34.85 -3.07
N LEU A 210 -11.88 35.82 -3.31
CA LEU A 210 -12.44 36.07 -4.64
C LEU A 210 -11.36 36.33 -5.68
N TYR A 211 -10.25 36.97 -5.32
CA TYR A 211 -9.16 37.32 -6.23
C TYR A 211 -8.51 36.07 -6.84
N HIS A 212 -8.01 35.14 -6.01
CA HIS A 212 -7.39 33.91 -6.48
C HIS A 212 -8.37 32.97 -7.17
N GLU A 213 -9.61 32.84 -6.66
CA GLU A 213 -10.60 31.95 -7.28
C GLU A 213 -11.03 32.49 -8.65
N ASN A 214 -11.25 33.80 -8.80
CA ASN A 214 -11.60 34.41 -10.08
C ASN A 214 -10.44 34.37 -11.08
N ALA A 215 -9.20 34.57 -10.62
CA ALA A 215 -8.02 34.39 -11.46
C ALA A 215 -7.94 32.93 -11.97
N CYS A 216 -8.09 31.95 -11.07
CA CYS A 216 -8.10 30.52 -11.43
C CYS A 216 -9.19 30.17 -12.47
N LEU A 217 -10.39 30.72 -12.32
CA LEU A 217 -11.48 30.51 -13.28
C LEU A 217 -11.17 31.12 -14.66
N LEU A 218 -10.58 32.32 -14.70
CA LEU A 218 -10.14 32.96 -15.95
C LEU A 218 -9.01 32.18 -16.62
N LEU A 219 -7.97 31.79 -15.87
CA LEU A 219 -6.85 31.02 -16.40
C LEU A 219 -7.31 29.71 -17.04
N LYS A 220 -8.25 29.00 -16.42
CA LYS A 220 -8.83 27.76 -16.99
C LYS A 220 -9.55 27.98 -18.32
N ALA A 221 -10.20 29.14 -18.50
CA ALA A 221 -10.85 29.48 -19.75
C ALA A 221 -9.83 29.84 -20.84
N LEU A 222 -8.72 30.48 -20.44
CA LEU A 222 -7.65 30.96 -21.32
C LEU A 222 -6.58 29.92 -21.65
N ASP A 223 -6.43 28.85 -20.87
CA ASP A 223 -5.34 27.86 -20.97
C ASP A 223 -5.17 27.22 -22.36
N LYS A 224 -6.24 27.14 -23.15
CA LYS A 224 -6.20 26.60 -24.51
C LYS A 224 -5.79 27.62 -25.57
N TYR A 225 -5.80 28.90 -25.24
CA TYR A 225 -5.63 30.02 -26.17
C TYR A 225 -4.38 30.84 -25.90
N VAL A 226 -3.69 30.59 -24.78
CA VAL A 226 -2.39 31.20 -24.45
C VAL A 226 -1.32 30.11 -24.56
N ALA A 227 -0.34 30.34 -25.43
CA ALA A 227 0.80 29.44 -25.59
C ALA A 227 1.78 29.55 -24.41
N GLY A 228 2.41 28.43 -24.07
CA GLY A 228 3.20 28.34 -22.83
C GLY A 228 2.29 28.06 -21.64
N LYS A 229 2.66 27.09 -20.80
CA LYS A 229 1.79 26.54 -19.75
C LYS A 229 1.55 27.51 -18.56
N CYS A 230 1.67 28.82 -18.76
CA CYS A 230 1.48 29.84 -17.73
C CYS A 230 0.06 29.78 -17.14
N CYS A 231 -0.96 29.53 -17.96
CA CYS A 231 -2.36 29.47 -17.52
C CYS A 231 -2.80 28.12 -16.92
N SER A 232 -1.90 27.15 -16.79
CA SER A 232 -2.27 25.79 -16.34
C SER A 232 -2.60 25.70 -14.84
N SER A 233 -2.05 26.61 -14.03
CA SER A 233 -2.30 26.70 -12.59
C SER A 233 -2.00 28.10 -12.07
N LEU A 234 -2.49 28.42 -10.87
CA LEU A 234 -2.15 29.68 -10.21
C LEU A 234 -0.63 29.81 -9.96
N GLN A 235 0.03 28.72 -9.54
CA GLN A 235 1.47 28.75 -9.28
C GLN A 235 2.27 29.05 -10.55
N THR A 236 2.00 28.33 -11.64
CA THR A 236 2.69 28.55 -12.93
C THR A 236 2.41 29.93 -13.50
N PHE A 237 1.23 30.49 -13.23
CA PHE A 237 0.89 31.85 -13.59
C PHE A 237 1.71 32.84 -12.79
N THR A 238 1.74 32.72 -11.45
CA THR A 238 2.57 33.57 -10.58
C THR A 238 4.04 33.49 -11.00
N ASP A 239 4.58 32.29 -11.19
CA ASP A 239 5.97 32.07 -11.62
C ASP A 239 6.29 32.73 -12.96
N SER A 240 5.29 32.89 -13.85
CA SER A 240 5.46 33.57 -15.13
C SER A 240 5.44 35.10 -15.04
N LEU A 241 4.92 35.66 -13.94
CA LEU A 241 4.77 37.10 -13.74
C LEU A 241 5.93 37.72 -12.96
N VAL A 242 6.76 36.92 -12.29
CA VAL A 242 7.81 37.41 -11.40
C VAL A 242 9.19 36.88 -11.76
N CYS A 243 10.24 37.65 -11.45
CA CYS A 243 11.62 37.14 -11.54
C CYS A 243 11.90 36.05 -10.50
N SER A 244 11.34 36.20 -9.29
CA SER A 244 11.48 35.25 -8.18
C SER A 244 10.30 35.38 -7.22
N THR A 245 9.73 34.24 -6.83
CA THR A 245 8.67 34.16 -5.82
C THR A 245 9.15 34.44 -4.40
N ASN A 246 10.47 34.44 -4.17
CA ASN A 246 11.07 34.76 -2.87
C ASN A 246 11.42 36.24 -2.72
N ASN A 247 11.29 37.03 -3.79
CA ASN A 247 11.58 38.46 -3.77
C ASN A 247 10.29 39.25 -3.52
N GLU A 248 10.29 40.04 -2.45
CA GLU A 248 9.15 40.83 -2.02
C GLU A 248 8.71 41.85 -3.08
N GLU A 249 9.65 42.63 -3.63
CA GLU A 249 9.35 43.64 -4.66
C GLU A 249 8.69 43.03 -5.91
N CYS A 250 9.08 41.81 -6.29
CA CYS A 250 8.45 41.08 -7.39
C CYS A 250 7.01 40.69 -7.05
N MET A 251 6.79 40.14 -5.86
CA MET A 251 5.47 39.69 -5.41
C MET A 251 4.50 40.85 -5.17
N PHE A 252 5.00 42.04 -4.82
CA PHE A 252 4.21 43.28 -4.68
C PHE A 252 4.12 44.10 -5.97
N SER A 253 4.42 43.52 -7.14
CA SER A 253 4.35 44.18 -8.46
C SER A 253 5.13 45.51 -8.56
N SER A 254 6.17 45.67 -7.74
CA SER A 254 7.02 46.87 -7.67
C SER A 254 8.37 46.69 -8.38
N CYS A 255 8.70 45.46 -8.80
CA CYS A 255 9.94 45.16 -9.49
C CYS A 255 9.94 45.71 -10.93
N SER A 256 10.98 46.47 -11.25
CA SER A 256 11.17 47.05 -12.59
C SER A 256 11.49 46.03 -13.70
N LEU A 257 11.98 44.84 -13.32
CA LEU A 257 12.43 43.80 -14.26
C LEU A 257 11.28 42.93 -14.76
N CYS A 258 10.28 42.63 -13.93
CA CYS A 258 9.16 41.77 -14.30
C CYS A 258 7.85 42.52 -14.57
N LYS A 259 7.86 43.85 -14.57
CA LYS A 259 6.67 44.69 -14.82
C LYS A 259 5.97 44.37 -16.14
N ASP A 260 6.72 43.97 -17.16
CA ASP A 260 6.23 43.71 -18.52
C ASP A 260 5.99 42.21 -18.79
N PHE A 261 6.27 41.33 -17.82
CA PHE A 261 6.16 39.88 -18.02
C PHE A 261 4.74 39.42 -18.34
N PHE A 262 3.71 40.11 -17.86
CA PHE A 262 2.35 39.79 -18.27
C PHE A 262 2.17 39.94 -19.79
N THR A 263 2.67 41.04 -20.35
CA THR A 263 2.59 41.30 -21.80
C THR A 263 3.40 40.27 -22.57
N GLU A 264 4.67 40.07 -22.21
CA GLU A 264 5.59 39.15 -22.90
C GLU A 264 5.16 37.67 -22.81
N LYS A 265 4.61 37.25 -21.67
CA LYS A 265 4.30 35.84 -21.40
C LYS A 265 2.86 35.47 -21.71
N ILE A 266 1.93 36.42 -21.73
CA ILE A 266 0.51 36.14 -21.88
C ILE A 266 -0.05 36.81 -23.12
N GLU A 267 -0.02 38.15 -23.19
CA GLU A 267 -0.63 38.89 -24.31
C GLU A 267 0.00 38.51 -25.65
N GLU A 268 1.33 38.46 -25.73
CA GLU A 268 2.05 38.12 -26.96
C GLU A 268 1.92 36.65 -27.35
N ASN A 269 1.50 35.78 -26.42
CA ASN A 269 1.35 34.34 -26.65
C ASN A 269 -0.10 33.92 -26.90
N VAL A 270 -1.03 34.86 -27.06
CA VAL A 270 -2.41 34.55 -27.46
C VAL A 270 -2.41 34.01 -28.90
N THR A 271 -2.98 32.82 -29.10
CA THR A 271 -2.98 32.15 -30.41
C THR A 271 -4.11 32.61 -31.32
N ASP A 272 -5.28 32.94 -30.75
CA ASP A 272 -6.45 33.46 -31.46
C ASP A 272 -7.24 34.34 -30.49
N ASP A 273 -7.15 35.64 -30.69
CA ASP A 273 -7.71 36.69 -29.84
C ASP A 273 -9.21 36.92 -30.10
N SER A 274 -9.68 36.57 -31.29
CA SER A 274 -11.04 36.82 -31.79
C SER A 274 -12.06 35.74 -31.38
N VAL A 275 -11.58 34.59 -30.90
CA VAL A 275 -12.43 33.46 -30.50
C VAL A 275 -13.32 33.83 -29.33
N LYS A 276 -14.61 33.48 -29.44
CA LYS A 276 -15.55 33.63 -28.32
C LYS A 276 -15.40 32.48 -27.33
N ILE A 277 -15.22 32.84 -26.06
CA ILE A 277 -15.10 31.91 -24.95
C ILE A 277 -16.13 32.24 -23.86
N THR A 278 -16.38 31.28 -22.98
CA THR A 278 -17.16 31.50 -21.76
C THR A 278 -16.28 31.27 -20.54
N TRP A 279 -16.48 32.08 -19.51
CA TRP A 279 -15.80 31.92 -18.23
C TRP A 279 -16.75 32.24 -17.09
N SER A 280 -16.44 31.74 -15.90
CA SER A 280 -17.21 32.06 -14.70
C SER A 280 -16.45 33.00 -13.79
N GLN A 281 -17.17 33.84 -13.03
CA GLN A 281 -16.60 34.62 -11.93
C GLN A 281 -17.55 34.65 -10.74
N TRP A 282 -16.98 34.67 -9.55
CA TRP A 282 -17.67 35.00 -8.33
C TRP A 282 -17.82 36.53 -8.24
N MET A 283 -19.05 36.98 -8.03
CA MET A 283 -19.43 38.37 -7.82
C MET A 283 -20.03 38.49 -6.42
N ASN A 284 -19.71 39.58 -5.71
CA ASN A 284 -20.34 39.88 -4.43
C ASN A 284 -21.58 40.74 -4.68
N GLU A 285 -22.76 40.13 -4.59
CA GLU A 285 -24.04 40.85 -4.63
C GLU A 285 -24.70 40.77 -3.26
N ASN A 286 -24.97 41.93 -2.66
CA ASN A 286 -25.65 42.03 -1.37
C ASN A 286 -24.97 41.24 -0.23
N GLY A 287 -23.64 41.17 -0.25
CA GLY A 287 -22.85 40.43 0.77
C GLY A 287 -22.86 38.92 0.60
N ARG A 288 -23.38 38.39 -0.51
CA ARG A 288 -23.27 36.97 -0.87
C ARG A 288 -22.48 36.83 -2.16
N ALA A 289 -21.52 35.90 -2.16
CA ALA A 289 -20.78 35.53 -3.35
C ALA A 289 -21.66 34.64 -4.23
N GLU A 290 -21.97 35.10 -5.44
CA GLU A 290 -22.71 34.35 -6.45
C GLU A 290 -21.81 34.12 -7.67
N LYS A 291 -21.82 32.89 -8.20
CA LYS A 291 -21.05 32.54 -9.39
C LYS A 291 -21.88 32.84 -10.64
N LYS A 292 -21.38 33.77 -11.47
CA LYS A 292 -22.00 34.16 -12.74
C LYS A 292 -21.15 33.72 -13.92
N GLU A 293 -21.81 33.42 -15.02
CA GLU A 293 -21.18 33.06 -16.29
C GLU A 293 -21.17 34.28 -17.22
N PHE A 294 -20.04 34.50 -17.87
CA PHE A 294 -19.80 35.58 -18.80
C PHE A 294 -19.33 35.00 -20.14
N SER A 295 -19.54 35.73 -21.21
CA SER A 295 -19.09 35.39 -22.56
C SER A 295 -18.48 36.61 -23.23
N GLY A 296 -17.44 36.38 -24.01
CA GLY A 296 -16.65 37.44 -24.65
C GLY A 296 -15.56 36.85 -25.52
N THR A 297 -14.72 37.70 -26.11
CA THR A 297 -13.54 37.23 -26.86
C THR A 297 -12.40 36.81 -25.93
N VAL A 298 -11.42 36.08 -26.46
CA VAL A 298 -10.18 35.76 -25.74
C VAL A 298 -9.48 37.05 -25.32
N ASP A 299 -9.41 38.05 -26.21
CA ASP A 299 -8.84 39.36 -25.92
C ASP A 299 -9.50 40.04 -24.71
N GLU A 300 -10.84 40.10 -24.69
CA GLU A 300 -11.60 40.67 -23.57
C GLU A 300 -11.30 39.95 -22.24
N ALA A 301 -11.16 38.62 -22.28
CA ALA A 301 -10.84 37.83 -21.10
C ALA A 301 -9.39 38.03 -20.63
N VAL A 302 -8.42 38.23 -21.54
CA VAL A 302 -7.03 38.54 -21.22
C VAL A 302 -6.90 39.94 -20.61
N LEU A 303 -7.58 40.95 -21.19
CA LEU A 303 -7.65 42.30 -20.62
C LEU A 303 -8.28 42.29 -19.22
N LEU A 304 -9.33 41.49 -19.04
CA LEU A 304 -9.97 41.30 -17.73
C LEU A 304 -9.03 40.60 -16.73
N LEU A 305 -8.25 39.62 -17.17
CA LEU A 305 -7.22 39.00 -16.34
C LEU A 305 -6.15 40.03 -15.93
N LYS A 306 -5.65 40.84 -16.88
CA LYS A 306 -4.65 41.89 -16.63
C LYS A 306 -5.09 42.87 -15.55
N SER A 307 -6.32 43.38 -15.65
CA SER A 307 -6.89 44.30 -14.65
C SER A 307 -7.01 43.71 -13.24
N LYS A 308 -6.93 42.38 -13.10
CA LYS A 308 -7.00 41.68 -11.82
C LYS A 308 -5.63 41.25 -11.27
N VAL A 309 -4.56 41.36 -12.06
CA VAL A 309 -3.21 40.89 -11.68
C VAL A 309 -2.74 41.58 -10.40
N GLU A 310 -2.87 42.89 -10.30
CA GLU A 310 -2.43 43.64 -9.12
C GLU A 310 -3.11 43.15 -7.83
N TYR A 311 -4.44 43.04 -7.84
CA TYR A 311 -5.20 42.51 -6.69
C TYR A 311 -4.90 41.04 -6.40
N PHE A 312 -4.59 40.25 -7.43
CA PHE A 312 -4.19 38.86 -7.29
C PHE A 312 -2.82 38.72 -6.62
N MET A 313 -1.85 39.56 -6.99
CA MET A 313 -0.49 39.53 -6.44
C MET A 313 -0.42 40.05 -4.99
N LEU A 314 -1.30 40.98 -4.62
CA LEU A 314 -1.35 41.57 -3.28
C LEU A 314 -2.00 40.69 -2.20
N HIS A 315 -2.80 39.69 -2.58
CA HIS A 315 -3.52 38.80 -1.67
C HIS A 315 -2.82 37.44 -1.59
#